data_AF-A0A6J7ITB7-F1
#
_entry.id   AF-A0A6J7ITB7-F1
#
_cell.length_a   1.000
_cell.length_b   1.000
_cell.length_c   1.000
_cell.angle_alpha   90.00
_cell.angle_beta   90.00
_cell.angle_gamma   90.00
#
_symmetry.space_group_name_H-M   'P 1'
#
loop_
_entity.id
_entity.type
_entity.pdbx_description
1 polymer ?
#
loop_
_entity_poly.entity_id
_entity_poly.type
_entity_poly.pdbx_seq_one_letter_code
_entity_poly.pdbx_strand_id
1 'polypeptide(L)'
;MLDPSAGAPVADHDAPADVFTVPGPLEPRAPAPRPSAAEEARTIVAGTTVATLGTLSEDGAPWASMVAFATLPDGRPVIVVSTLAEHGRNLLRDRRAGLSVVIPPRGSDPLDSGRVSLAGTVEAPEGEEAQAAQDAYVRAVPPAGLFAGFGDFRTWVLRVDRVRWVGGYGRMDSVTMADYAAAEPDPVVPGAAPAIQHLNADHADALLDMGRSLAGFTDATAARCTGADRYGLDLALETPRGKAGARVGFDERLDAPSGLRAATVALARRARGGLAALLLALGVVAGLAGGPLADGARAAGTPKRVVTLTPFTSNVASRLGVRPTAVGDGVGTGRIAAAPGLKGVRRLPMSHPDGPNIETLIRLRPDLVLSSPNWRSGTPRIQAQRIPVVDGWEPLRVNNVSPGVRRIARRLGKVSQGARLTKRIDAGIRKARTGVTKRPKVLLVLGIGRNTIAFLPNSWGGDMIRYAGGSLLTAGLKPTFNAGIPGSFAPLSDEEVLARDPDVIVVVPHGNAKDIPSTVDYFRSKPGWAPTRAAREGNIHIVDPDRLLQASDDPGAVIRWVRRDLLKN
;
A
#
# COMPACT_ATOMS: atom_id res chain seq x y z
N MET A 1 -49.97 -42.15 -12.41
CA MET A 1 -50.31 -40.94 -13.18
C MET A 1 -49.71 -39.77 -12.44
N LEU A 2 -48.60 -39.23 -12.96
CA LEU A 2 -47.96 -38.03 -12.44
C LEU A 2 -48.18 -36.93 -13.48
N ASP A 3 -48.59 -35.77 -12.97
CA ASP A 3 -48.99 -34.55 -13.67
C ASP A 3 -47.87 -33.99 -14.57
N PRO A 4 -48.12 -33.66 -15.86
CA PRO A 4 -47.09 -33.18 -16.77
C PRO A 4 -46.83 -31.65 -16.73
N SER A 5 -47.39 -30.89 -15.78
CA SER A 5 -47.07 -29.46 -15.66
C SER A 5 -45.82 -29.20 -14.79
N ALA A 6 -44.65 -29.67 -15.21
CA ALA A 6 -43.38 -29.17 -14.67
C ALA A 6 -43.09 -27.80 -15.32
N GLY A 7 -43.38 -26.74 -14.56
CA GLY A 7 -43.12 -25.36 -14.95
C GLY A 7 -41.64 -25.13 -15.28
N ALA A 8 -41.42 -24.24 -16.25
CA ALA A 8 -40.11 -23.75 -16.67
C ALA A 8 -39.24 -23.29 -15.47
N PRO A 9 -37.90 -23.35 -15.57
CA PRO A 9 -37.03 -22.82 -14.53
C PRO A 9 -37.35 -21.34 -14.30
N VAL A 10 -37.66 -21.00 -13.05
CA VAL A 10 -37.86 -19.62 -12.60
C VAL A 10 -36.55 -18.88 -12.87
N ALA A 11 -36.61 -17.84 -13.71
CA ALA A 11 -35.47 -16.99 -14.02
C ALA A 11 -34.94 -16.35 -12.72
N ASP A 12 -33.62 -16.38 -12.55
CA ASP A 12 -32.91 -15.66 -11.48
C ASP A 12 -33.27 -14.17 -11.53
N HIS A 13 -33.90 -13.68 -10.46
CA HIS A 13 -34.01 -12.25 -10.11
C HIS A 13 -34.31 -11.27 -11.27
N ASP A 14 -35.56 -11.23 -11.74
CA ASP A 14 -36.07 -10.07 -12.48
C ASP A 14 -36.31 -8.90 -11.51
N ALA A 15 -35.29 -8.04 -11.35
CA ALA A 15 -35.50 -6.70 -10.83
C ALA A 15 -36.20 -5.84 -11.89
N PRO A 16 -37.16 -4.96 -11.55
CA PRO A 16 -37.79 -4.07 -12.52
C PRO A 16 -36.72 -3.24 -13.25
N ALA A 17 -36.72 -3.26 -14.58
CA ALA A 17 -35.72 -2.62 -15.45
C ALA A 17 -35.61 -1.09 -15.27
N ASP A 18 -36.58 -0.51 -14.58
CA ASP A 18 -36.88 0.90 -14.43
C ASP A 18 -36.32 1.54 -13.13
N VAL A 19 -35.65 0.78 -12.25
CA VAL A 19 -35.11 1.34 -10.99
C VAL A 19 -33.66 1.86 -11.11
N PHE A 20 -32.89 1.48 -12.14
CA PHE A 20 -31.55 2.02 -12.38
C PHE A 20 -31.17 2.03 -13.87
N THR A 21 -31.71 2.95 -14.68
CA THR A 21 -31.17 3.18 -16.03
C THR A 21 -29.79 3.83 -15.93
N VAL A 22 -28.73 3.01 -15.95
CA VAL A 22 -27.35 3.47 -16.07
C VAL A 22 -27.12 3.95 -17.51
N PRO A 23 -26.63 5.18 -17.75
CA PRO A 23 -26.39 5.67 -19.10
C PRO A 23 -25.39 4.80 -19.85
N GLY A 24 -25.74 4.39 -21.08
CA GLY A 24 -24.83 3.72 -22.01
C GLY A 24 -23.89 4.68 -22.76
N PRO A 25 -22.88 4.16 -23.47
CA PRO A 25 -21.99 4.98 -24.30
C PRO A 25 -22.77 5.63 -25.46
N LEU A 26 -22.40 6.85 -25.82
CA LEU A 26 -22.97 7.54 -26.99
C LEU A 26 -22.40 6.98 -28.30
N GLU A 27 -21.15 6.51 -28.26
CA GLU A 27 -20.49 5.83 -29.37
C GLU A 27 -20.08 4.42 -28.95
N PRO A 28 -20.84 3.37 -29.29
CA PRO A 28 -20.50 2.01 -28.91
C PRO A 28 -19.08 1.61 -29.35
N ARG A 29 -18.33 1.00 -28.43
CA ARG A 29 -16.98 0.46 -28.66
C ARG A 29 -16.99 -1.06 -28.43
N ALA A 30 -16.05 -1.76 -29.07
CA ALA A 30 -15.87 -3.18 -28.80
C ALA A 30 -15.59 -3.42 -27.31
N PRO A 31 -16.21 -4.43 -26.68
CA PRO A 31 -16.04 -4.68 -25.25
C PRO A 31 -14.58 -5.01 -24.94
N ALA A 32 -14.01 -4.30 -23.96
CA ALA A 32 -12.65 -4.57 -23.50
C ALA A 32 -12.58 -5.94 -22.78
N PRO A 33 -11.50 -6.73 -22.97
CA PRO A 33 -11.33 -8.01 -22.30
C PRO A 33 -11.41 -7.88 -20.78
N ARG A 34 -12.00 -8.88 -20.11
CA ARG A 34 -12.16 -8.98 -18.66
C ARG A 34 -11.58 -10.30 -18.16
N PRO A 35 -11.12 -10.36 -16.90
CA PRO A 35 -10.89 -11.64 -16.25
C PRO A 35 -12.13 -12.52 -16.33
N SER A 36 -11.93 -13.80 -16.65
CA SER A 36 -12.99 -14.80 -16.55
C SER A 36 -13.42 -15.01 -15.09
N ALA A 37 -14.58 -15.60 -14.86
CA ALA A 37 -15.01 -15.97 -13.50
C ALA A 37 -13.99 -16.91 -12.81
N ALA A 38 -13.31 -17.76 -13.58
CA ALA A 38 -12.23 -18.61 -13.10
C ALA A 38 -11.02 -17.80 -12.61
N GLU A 39 -10.56 -16.83 -13.41
CA GLU A 39 -9.46 -15.94 -13.01
C GLU A 39 -9.83 -15.07 -11.82
N GLU A 40 -11.06 -14.54 -11.77
CA GLU A 40 -11.57 -13.78 -10.62
C GLU A 40 -11.57 -14.65 -9.35
N ALA A 41 -12.04 -15.91 -9.48
CA ALA A 41 -12.04 -16.85 -8.37
C ALA A 41 -10.62 -17.15 -7.88
N ARG A 42 -9.70 -17.48 -8.80
CA ARG A 42 -8.28 -17.72 -8.49
C ARG A 42 -7.60 -16.50 -7.87
N THR A 43 -7.96 -15.30 -8.31
CA THR A 43 -7.43 -14.03 -7.76
C THR A 43 -7.89 -13.80 -6.32
N ILE A 44 -9.18 -14.02 -6.03
CA ILE A 44 -9.72 -13.90 -4.67
C ILE A 44 -9.05 -14.90 -3.74
N VAL A 45 -8.96 -16.16 -4.16
CA VAL A 45 -8.37 -17.23 -3.36
C VAL A 45 -6.89 -16.97 -3.08
N ALA A 46 -6.13 -16.46 -4.06
CA ALA A 46 -4.71 -16.10 -3.86
C ALA A 46 -4.50 -14.83 -3.02
N GLY A 47 -5.54 -14.00 -2.86
CA GLY A 47 -5.45 -12.71 -2.16
C GLY A 47 -5.46 -12.80 -0.63
N THR A 48 -5.71 -13.97 -0.06
CA THR A 48 -5.78 -14.19 1.39
C THR A 48 -5.36 -15.61 1.75
N THR A 49 -5.05 -15.85 3.02
CA THR A 49 -4.77 -17.19 3.58
C THR A 49 -5.76 -17.58 4.67
N VAL A 50 -6.85 -16.83 4.81
CA VAL A 50 -7.91 -17.07 5.81
C VAL A 50 -9.24 -17.29 5.09
N ALA A 51 -9.99 -18.28 5.55
CA ALA A 51 -11.29 -18.65 5.02
C ALA A 51 -12.23 -19.15 6.11
N THR A 52 -13.51 -19.30 5.76
CA THR A 52 -14.50 -20.00 6.59
C THR A 52 -14.75 -21.39 6.00
N LEU A 53 -14.39 -22.42 6.76
CA LEU A 53 -14.65 -23.82 6.45
C LEU A 53 -16.02 -24.23 6.98
N GLY A 54 -16.88 -24.74 6.10
CA GLY A 54 -18.11 -25.43 6.43
C GLY A 54 -17.89 -26.95 6.46
N THR A 55 -18.27 -27.58 7.56
CA THR A 55 -18.23 -29.05 7.77
C THR A 55 -19.57 -29.53 8.32
N LEU A 56 -19.74 -30.85 8.49
CA LEU A 56 -20.96 -31.43 9.08
C LEU A 56 -20.67 -31.98 10.48
N SER A 57 -21.38 -31.46 11.48
CA SER A 57 -21.38 -31.93 12.87
C SER A 57 -22.02 -33.33 13.00
N GLU A 58 -21.94 -33.93 14.19
CA GLU A 58 -22.34 -35.32 14.42
C GLU A 58 -23.80 -35.60 14.17
N ASP A 59 -24.64 -34.62 14.46
CA ASP A 59 -26.06 -34.58 14.19
C ASP A 59 -26.38 -34.21 12.72
N GLY A 60 -25.37 -34.00 11.88
CA GLY A 60 -25.52 -33.55 10.50
C GLY A 60 -25.72 -32.04 10.32
N ALA A 61 -25.65 -31.24 11.39
CA ALA A 61 -25.77 -29.79 11.29
C ALA A 61 -24.55 -29.16 10.59
N PRO A 62 -24.73 -28.07 9.80
CA PRO A 62 -23.61 -27.37 9.19
C PRO A 62 -22.82 -26.58 10.25
N TRP A 63 -21.51 -26.78 10.28
CA TRP A 63 -20.59 -26.13 11.23
C TRP A 63 -19.58 -25.25 10.50
N ALA A 64 -19.57 -23.95 10.82
CA ALA A 64 -18.66 -22.98 10.25
C ALA A 64 -17.47 -22.71 11.18
N SER A 65 -16.24 -22.79 10.67
CA SER A 65 -15.01 -22.52 11.41
C SER A 65 -14.07 -21.62 10.61
N MET A 66 -13.42 -20.66 11.27
CA MET A 66 -12.31 -19.93 10.65
C MET A 66 -11.11 -20.88 10.53
N VAL A 67 -10.51 -20.96 9.35
CA VAL A 67 -9.29 -21.73 9.09
C VAL A 67 -8.27 -20.88 8.35
N ALA A 68 -6.99 -21.16 8.59
CA ALA A 68 -5.96 -20.79 7.64
C ALA A 68 -5.89 -21.85 6.53
N PHE A 69 -5.53 -21.42 5.32
CA PHE A 69 -5.39 -22.32 4.19
C PHE A 69 -4.26 -21.86 3.26
N ALA A 70 -3.81 -22.78 2.41
CA ALA A 70 -2.93 -22.51 1.29
C ALA A 70 -3.54 -23.07 0.00
N THR A 71 -2.88 -22.86 -1.12
CA THR A 71 -3.32 -23.39 -2.41
C THR A 71 -2.20 -24.14 -3.11
N LEU A 72 -2.55 -25.26 -3.72
CA LEU A 72 -1.72 -25.92 -4.73
C LEU A 72 -1.68 -25.08 -6.02
N PRO A 73 -0.76 -25.35 -6.97
CA PRO A 73 -0.64 -24.59 -8.22
C PRO A 73 -1.91 -24.52 -9.07
N ASP A 74 -2.78 -25.53 -8.98
CA ASP A 74 -4.09 -25.60 -9.64
C ASP A 74 -5.23 -24.95 -8.83
N GLY A 75 -4.90 -24.29 -7.71
CA GLY A 75 -5.86 -23.57 -6.89
C GLY A 75 -6.63 -24.42 -5.87
N ARG A 76 -6.39 -25.74 -5.78
CA ARG A 76 -7.02 -26.58 -4.75
C ARG A 76 -6.58 -26.14 -3.34
N PRO A 77 -7.52 -25.89 -2.40
CA PRO A 77 -7.17 -25.51 -1.04
C PRO A 77 -6.51 -26.64 -0.26
N VAL A 78 -5.48 -26.29 0.50
CA VAL A 78 -4.84 -27.13 1.52
C VAL A 78 -5.16 -26.54 2.87
N ILE A 79 -5.74 -27.37 3.75
CA ILE A 79 -6.01 -27.02 5.15
C ILE A 79 -5.27 -27.99 6.07
N VAL A 80 -4.74 -27.46 7.17
CA VAL A 80 -4.09 -28.28 8.21
C VAL A 80 -4.78 -27.96 9.52
N VAL A 81 -5.50 -28.95 10.06
CA VAL A 81 -6.37 -28.76 11.24
C VAL A 81 -6.09 -29.83 12.28
N SER A 82 -6.23 -29.47 13.55
CA SER A 82 -6.16 -30.44 14.65
C SER A 82 -7.39 -31.36 14.60
N THR A 83 -7.16 -32.66 14.68
CA THR A 83 -8.17 -33.72 14.84
C THR A 83 -8.92 -33.63 16.17
N LEU A 84 -8.46 -32.81 17.12
CA LEU A 84 -9.17 -32.51 18.36
C LEU A 84 -10.17 -31.36 18.19
N ALA A 85 -9.99 -30.49 17.19
CA ALA A 85 -10.92 -29.41 16.91
C ALA A 85 -12.24 -29.95 16.34
N GLU A 86 -13.35 -29.24 16.54
CA GLU A 86 -14.68 -29.62 16.05
C GLU A 86 -14.67 -29.93 14.54
N HIS A 87 -14.15 -29.01 13.73
CA HIS A 87 -14.03 -29.22 12.29
C HIS A 87 -13.08 -30.37 11.94
N GLY A 88 -12.04 -30.65 12.73
CA GLY A 88 -11.15 -31.78 12.51
C GLY A 88 -11.85 -33.13 12.75
N ARG A 89 -12.60 -33.23 13.85
CA ARG A 89 -13.44 -34.40 14.16
C ARG A 89 -14.52 -34.60 13.09
N ASN A 90 -15.14 -33.52 12.64
CA ASN A 90 -16.13 -33.55 11.57
C ASN A 90 -15.53 -34.13 10.27
N LEU A 91 -14.36 -33.64 9.83
CA LEU A 91 -13.70 -34.12 8.61
C LEU A 91 -13.22 -35.58 8.67
N LEU A 92 -12.92 -36.09 9.88
CA LEU A 92 -12.60 -37.51 10.06
C LEU A 92 -13.83 -38.41 9.82
N ARG A 93 -15.03 -37.93 10.16
CA ARG A 93 -16.29 -38.66 9.99
C ARG A 93 -16.90 -38.46 8.60
N ASP A 94 -17.02 -37.21 8.15
CA ASP A 94 -17.62 -36.84 6.87
C ASP A 94 -16.71 -35.86 6.14
N ARG A 95 -16.26 -36.28 4.96
CA ARG A 95 -15.27 -35.54 4.17
C ARG A 95 -15.88 -34.42 3.33
N ARG A 96 -17.20 -34.26 3.30
CA ARG A 96 -17.83 -33.15 2.57
C ARG A 96 -17.51 -31.82 3.26
N ALA A 97 -17.00 -30.87 2.50
CA ALA A 97 -16.61 -29.58 3.00
C ALA A 97 -16.86 -28.45 1.99
N GLY A 98 -17.12 -27.27 2.53
CA GLY A 98 -17.16 -26.02 1.78
C GLY A 98 -16.13 -25.03 2.33
N LEU A 99 -15.54 -24.22 1.47
CA LEU A 99 -14.61 -23.16 1.85
C LEU A 99 -15.09 -21.84 1.26
N SER A 100 -15.45 -20.89 2.12
CA SER A 100 -15.83 -19.54 1.73
C SER A 100 -14.65 -18.60 1.92
N VAL A 101 -14.25 -17.94 0.83
CA VAL A 101 -13.14 -16.99 0.79
C VAL A 101 -13.68 -15.63 0.38
N VAL A 102 -13.42 -14.61 1.20
CA VAL A 102 -13.92 -13.25 0.99
C VAL A 102 -12.72 -12.30 1.04
N ILE A 103 -12.58 -11.43 0.04
CA ILE A 103 -11.56 -10.37 0.10
C ILE A 103 -12.06 -9.22 1.01
N PRO A 104 -11.16 -8.47 1.65
CA PRO A 104 -11.56 -7.29 2.40
C PRO A 104 -12.36 -6.30 1.54
N PRO A 105 -13.41 -5.66 2.09
CA PRO A 105 -14.19 -4.68 1.36
C PRO A 105 -13.33 -3.51 0.88
N ARG A 106 -13.56 -3.07 -0.36
CA ARG A 106 -12.90 -1.89 -0.95
C ARG A 106 -13.54 -0.57 -0.48
N GLY A 107 -14.65 -0.63 0.27
CA GLY A 107 -15.43 0.52 0.75
C GLY A 107 -16.23 0.18 2.02
N SER A 108 -17.29 0.95 2.30
CA SER A 108 -18.13 0.74 3.49
C SER A 108 -19.18 -0.34 3.34
N ASP A 109 -19.52 -0.73 2.11
CA ASP A 109 -20.50 -1.79 1.84
C ASP A 109 -19.79 -3.15 1.74
N PRO A 110 -19.99 -4.08 2.70
CA PRO A 110 -19.39 -5.40 2.63
C PRO A 110 -19.95 -6.26 1.49
N LEU A 111 -21.16 -6.00 1.00
CA LEU A 111 -21.81 -6.80 -0.06
C LEU A 111 -21.18 -6.58 -1.43
N ASP A 112 -20.42 -5.50 -1.61
CA ASP A 112 -19.67 -5.25 -2.85
C ASP A 112 -18.31 -6.00 -2.89
N SER A 113 -17.94 -6.71 -1.83
CA SER A 113 -16.65 -7.42 -1.74
C SER A 113 -16.68 -8.73 -2.52
N GLY A 114 -15.71 -8.96 -3.40
CA GLY A 114 -15.56 -10.25 -4.09
C GLY A 114 -15.51 -11.45 -3.12
N ARG A 115 -16.17 -12.54 -3.50
CA ARG A 115 -16.15 -13.79 -2.74
C ARG A 115 -16.24 -15.02 -3.62
N VAL A 116 -15.70 -16.12 -3.11
CA VAL A 116 -15.72 -17.44 -3.75
C VAL A 116 -16.15 -18.47 -2.71
N SER A 117 -17.05 -19.37 -3.11
CA SER A 117 -17.33 -20.61 -2.39
C SER A 117 -16.80 -21.79 -3.19
N LEU A 118 -15.92 -22.57 -2.58
CA LEU A 118 -15.39 -23.82 -3.10
C LEU A 118 -16.06 -24.96 -2.35
N ALA A 119 -16.68 -25.91 -3.03
CA ALA A 119 -17.36 -27.03 -2.38
C ALA A 119 -16.93 -28.36 -3.00
N GLY A 120 -16.76 -29.36 -2.15
CA GLY A 120 -16.49 -30.73 -2.56
C GLY A 120 -16.13 -31.63 -1.37
N THR A 121 -15.11 -32.47 -1.54
CA THR A 121 -14.66 -33.40 -0.49
C THR A 121 -13.19 -33.24 -0.17
N VAL A 122 -12.82 -33.33 1.11
CA VAL A 122 -11.43 -33.34 1.52
C VAL A 122 -10.82 -34.73 1.45
N GLU A 123 -9.55 -34.80 1.08
CA GLU A 123 -8.76 -36.02 1.11
C GLU A 123 -7.42 -35.76 1.81
N ALA A 124 -6.94 -36.76 2.55
CA ALA A 124 -5.57 -36.72 3.06
C ALA A 124 -4.64 -37.00 1.88
N PRO A 125 -3.74 -36.07 1.50
CA PRO A 125 -2.85 -36.30 0.38
C PRO A 125 -1.77 -37.33 0.75
N GLU A 126 -1.26 -38.04 -0.25
CA GLU A 126 -0.19 -39.04 -0.12
C GLU A 126 0.97 -38.73 -1.08
N GLY A 127 2.15 -39.31 -0.81
CA GLY A 127 3.32 -39.20 -1.69
C GLY A 127 3.74 -37.75 -1.97
N GLU A 128 4.00 -37.45 -3.25
CA GLU A 128 4.45 -36.13 -3.71
C GLU A 128 3.41 -35.03 -3.44
N GLU A 129 2.11 -35.35 -3.51
CA GLU A 129 1.05 -34.37 -3.23
C GLU A 129 1.06 -33.96 -1.76
N ALA A 130 1.37 -34.89 -0.85
CA ALA A 130 1.49 -34.59 0.57
C ALA A 130 2.63 -33.60 0.84
N GLN A 131 3.78 -33.81 0.21
CA GLN A 131 4.93 -32.90 0.34
C GLN A 131 4.60 -31.53 -0.24
N ALA A 132 4.01 -31.47 -1.45
CA ALA A 132 3.63 -30.22 -2.09
C ALA A 132 2.59 -29.43 -1.25
N ALA A 133 1.62 -30.13 -0.65
CA ALA A 133 0.62 -29.54 0.22
C ALA A 133 1.25 -28.96 1.49
N GLN A 134 2.16 -29.69 2.15
CA GLN A 134 2.88 -29.19 3.32
C GLN A 134 3.74 -27.96 2.98
N ASP A 135 4.51 -28.01 1.90
CA ASP A 135 5.36 -26.92 1.45
C ASP A 135 4.55 -25.66 1.09
N ALA A 136 3.39 -25.84 0.46
CA ALA A 136 2.46 -24.76 0.18
C ALA A 136 1.92 -24.14 1.47
N TYR A 137 1.52 -24.98 2.43
CA TYR A 137 0.96 -24.54 3.70
C TYR A 137 1.96 -23.77 4.57
N VAL A 138 3.18 -24.31 4.76
CA VAL A 138 4.24 -23.64 5.53
C VAL A 138 4.62 -22.29 4.93
N ARG A 139 4.64 -22.19 3.59
CA ARG A 139 4.94 -20.94 2.87
C ARG A 139 3.85 -19.88 3.05
N ALA A 140 2.59 -20.30 3.03
CA ALA A 140 1.43 -19.41 3.13
C ALA A 140 1.10 -19.01 4.58
N VAL A 141 1.37 -19.90 5.54
CA VAL A 141 1.03 -19.74 6.96
C VAL A 141 2.32 -19.92 7.79
N PRO A 142 3.21 -18.91 7.87
CA PRO A 142 4.53 -19.07 8.50
C PRO A 142 4.53 -19.57 9.96
N PRO A 143 3.56 -19.19 10.83
CA PRO A 143 3.47 -19.77 12.18
C PRO A 143 3.15 -21.27 12.19
N ALA A 144 2.65 -21.84 11.10
CA ALA A 144 2.28 -23.26 11.04
C ALA A 144 3.46 -24.23 11.18
N GLY A 145 4.69 -23.76 10.90
CA GLY A 145 5.91 -24.55 11.17
C GLY A 145 6.06 -24.94 12.64
N LEU A 146 5.38 -24.26 13.58
CA LEU A 146 5.36 -24.58 15.01
C LEU A 146 4.51 -25.82 15.35
N PHE A 147 3.57 -26.20 14.49
CA PHE A 147 2.72 -27.39 14.66
C PHE A 147 3.20 -28.59 13.82
N ALA A 148 4.22 -28.38 12.99
CA ALA A 148 4.84 -29.44 12.21
C ALA A 148 5.48 -30.48 13.15
N GLY A 149 4.85 -31.64 13.26
CA GLY A 149 5.29 -32.75 14.14
C GLY A 149 4.33 -33.08 15.29
N PHE A 150 3.26 -32.29 15.50
CA PHE A 150 2.22 -32.68 16.44
C PHE A 150 1.32 -33.75 15.81
N GLY A 151 1.21 -34.91 16.47
CA GLY A 151 0.48 -36.07 15.95
C GLY A 151 -1.04 -35.87 15.83
N ASP A 152 -1.58 -34.78 16.39
CA ASP A 152 -3.00 -34.46 16.31
C ASP A 152 -3.36 -33.57 15.11
N PHE A 153 -2.41 -33.07 14.30
CA PHE A 153 -2.72 -32.27 13.12
C PHE A 153 -2.75 -33.12 11.85
N ARG A 154 -3.74 -32.88 10.99
CA ARG A 154 -3.89 -33.57 9.71
C ARG A 154 -3.98 -32.59 8.56
N THR A 155 -3.20 -32.85 7.51
CA THR A 155 -3.27 -32.15 6.22
C THR A 155 -4.40 -32.73 5.39
N TRP A 156 -5.20 -31.83 4.81
CA TRP A 156 -6.28 -32.16 3.90
C TRP A 156 -6.18 -31.28 2.65
N VAL A 157 -6.45 -31.89 1.49
CA VAL A 157 -6.63 -31.19 0.23
C VAL A 157 -8.11 -31.24 -0.13
N LEU A 158 -8.74 -30.08 -0.37
CA LEU A 158 -10.11 -30.02 -0.87
C LEU A 158 -10.12 -30.36 -2.36
N ARG A 159 -10.72 -31.50 -2.71
CA ARG A 159 -11.12 -31.82 -4.09
C ARG A 159 -12.36 -30.98 -4.39
N VAL A 160 -12.20 -30.01 -5.27
CA VAL A 160 -13.23 -29.01 -5.56
C VAL A 160 -14.12 -29.51 -6.68
N ASP A 161 -15.41 -29.68 -6.39
CA ASP A 161 -16.43 -30.08 -7.37
C ASP A 161 -17.17 -28.88 -7.94
N ARG A 162 -17.34 -27.84 -7.12
CA ARG A 162 -18.09 -26.62 -7.48
C ARG A 162 -17.36 -25.38 -7.01
N VAL A 163 -17.25 -24.42 -7.92
CA VAL A 163 -16.74 -23.08 -7.64
C VAL A 163 -17.87 -22.10 -7.93
N ARG A 164 -18.28 -21.33 -6.92
CA ARG A 164 -19.23 -20.23 -7.09
C ARG A 164 -18.52 -18.92 -6.80
N TRP A 165 -18.39 -18.09 -7.82
CA TRP A 165 -17.83 -16.76 -7.69
C TRP A 165 -18.93 -15.70 -7.68
N VAL A 166 -18.75 -14.69 -6.84
CA VAL A 166 -19.55 -13.48 -6.84
C VAL A 166 -18.56 -12.30 -6.75
N GLY A 167 -18.58 -11.38 -7.72
CA GLY A 167 -17.57 -10.32 -7.89
C GLY A 167 -17.93 -8.93 -7.35
N GLY A 168 -19.22 -8.67 -7.17
CA GLY A 168 -19.79 -7.48 -6.51
C GLY A 168 -21.31 -7.57 -6.67
N TYR A 169 -22.00 -6.44 -6.64
CA TYR A 169 -23.36 -6.40 -7.15
C TYR A 169 -23.40 -6.77 -8.65
N GLY A 170 -24.41 -7.56 -9.05
CA GLY A 170 -24.70 -7.87 -10.45
C GLY A 170 -23.66 -8.71 -11.20
N ARG A 171 -22.67 -9.28 -10.51
CA ARG A 171 -21.62 -10.13 -11.11
C ARG A 171 -21.47 -11.42 -10.32
N MET A 172 -21.94 -12.53 -10.88
CA MET A 172 -21.76 -13.86 -10.32
C MET A 172 -21.72 -14.91 -11.42
N ASP A 173 -20.98 -15.99 -11.19
CA ASP A 173 -20.95 -17.13 -12.10
C ASP A 173 -20.52 -18.42 -11.39
N SER A 174 -20.83 -19.56 -11.98
CA SER A 174 -20.34 -20.86 -11.58
C SER A 174 -19.19 -21.27 -12.49
N VAL A 175 -18.11 -21.82 -11.91
CA VAL A 175 -16.90 -22.18 -12.65
C VAL A 175 -16.68 -23.69 -12.55
N THR A 176 -16.31 -24.31 -13.66
CA THR A 176 -15.92 -25.73 -13.66
C THR A 176 -14.55 -25.90 -13.00
N MET A 177 -14.28 -27.07 -12.42
CA MET A 177 -12.95 -27.31 -11.84
C MET A 177 -11.83 -27.26 -12.89
N ALA A 178 -12.12 -27.66 -14.14
CA ALA A 178 -11.15 -27.59 -15.23
C ALA A 178 -10.76 -26.14 -15.55
N ASP A 179 -11.74 -25.23 -15.67
CA ASP A 179 -11.47 -23.82 -15.92
C ASP A 179 -10.78 -23.16 -14.74
N TYR A 180 -11.20 -23.50 -13.50
CA TYR A 180 -10.56 -22.99 -12.29
C TYR A 180 -9.10 -23.43 -12.17
N ALA A 181 -8.80 -24.70 -12.50
CA ALA A 181 -7.43 -25.21 -12.50
C ALA A 181 -6.55 -24.55 -13.57
N ALA A 182 -7.08 -24.37 -14.77
CA ALA A 182 -6.37 -23.77 -15.90
C ALA A 182 -6.15 -22.26 -15.76
N ALA A 183 -7.00 -21.57 -15.01
CA ALA A 183 -6.90 -20.13 -14.78
C ALA A 183 -5.70 -19.76 -13.89
N GLU A 184 -5.21 -18.54 -14.04
CA GLU A 184 -4.12 -18.00 -13.23
C GLU A 184 -4.62 -16.80 -12.40
N PRO A 185 -4.23 -16.67 -11.12
CA PRO A 185 -4.53 -15.49 -10.33
C PRO A 185 -3.97 -14.21 -10.98
N ASP A 186 -4.75 -13.14 -10.98
CA ASP A 186 -4.34 -11.86 -11.53
C ASP A 186 -3.13 -11.28 -10.76
N PRO A 187 -1.99 -11.00 -11.43
CA PRO A 187 -0.80 -10.49 -10.75
C PRO A 187 -0.92 -9.00 -10.41
N VAL A 188 -1.82 -8.26 -11.06
CA VAL A 188 -1.99 -6.81 -10.93
C VAL A 188 -2.91 -6.49 -9.75
N VAL A 189 -4.06 -7.18 -9.64
CA VAL A 189 -5.13 -6.86 -8.68
C VAL A 189 -4.63 -6.68 -7.23
N PRO A 190 -3.83 -7.59 -6.63
CA PRO A 190 -3.40 -7.45 -5.24
C PRO A 190 -2.57 -6.19 -4.96
N GLY A 191 -1.85 -5.69 -5.96
CA GLY A 191 -0.97 -4.53 -5.87
C GLY A 191 -1.52 -3.25 -6.52
N ALA A 192 -2.74 -3.28 -7.07
CA ALA A 192 -3.26 -2.20 -7.90
C ALA A 192 -3.67 -0.95 -7.11
N ALA A 193 -4.03 -1.06 -5.82
CA ALA A 193 -4.63 0.04 -5.07
C ALA A 193 -3.79 1.35 -5.05
N PRO A 194 -2.46 1.31 -4.82
CA PRO A 194 -1.63 2.52 -4.91
C PRO A 194 -1.58 3.11 -6.33
N ALA A 195 -1.60 2.27 -7.37
CA ALA A 195 -1.59 2.72 -8.75
C ALA A 195 -2.93 3.38 -9.12
N ILE A 196 -4.06 2.78 -8.72
CA ILE A 196 -5.40 3.35 -8.88
C ILE A 196 -5.49 4.70 -8.16
N GLN A 197 -4.99 4.79 -6.92
CA GLN A 197 -4.95 6.06 -6.18
C GLN A 197 -4.14 7.13 -6.92
N HIS A 198 -2.96 6.78 -7.45
CA HIS A 198 -2.12 7.69 -8.23
C HIS A 198 -2.81 8.15 -9.54
N LEU A 199 -3.41 7.22 -10.29
CA LEU A 199 -4.18 7.54 -11.51
C LEU A 199 -5.29 8.54 -11.20
N ASN A 200 -6.05 8.30 -10.13
CA ASN A 200 -7.16 9.17 -9.73
C ASN A 200 -6.70 10.55 -9.23
N ALA A 201 -5.55 10.64 -8.57
CA ALA A 201 -5.05 11.89 -8.01
C ALA A 201 -4.38 12.78 -9.05
N ASP A 202 -3.58 12.19 -9.95
CA ASP A 202 -2.65 12.92 -10.80
C ASP A 202 -3.00 12.86 -12.30
N HIS A 203 -3.91 11.97 -12.71
CA HIS A 203 -4.21 11.69 -14.13
C HIS A 203 -5.71 11.62 -14.43
N ALA A 204 -6.54 12.36 -13.70
CA ALA A 204 -8.00 12.39 -13.89
C ALA A 204 -8.39 12.87 -15.31
N ASP A 205 -7.59 13.75 -15.90
CA ASP A 205 -7.69 14.20 -17.30
C ASP A 205 -7.47 13.03 -18.27
N ALA A 206 -6.42 12.25 -18.09
CA ALA A 206 -6.14 11.08 -18.93
C ALA A 206 -7.22 10.00 -18.79
N LEU A 207 -7.75 9.78 -17.58
CA LEU A 207 -8.87 8.86 -17.36
C LEU A 207 -10.14 9.35 -18.05
N LEU A 208 -10.37 10.66 -18.08
CA LEU A 208 -11.49 11.28 -18.79
C LEU A 208 -11.34 11.12 -20.30
N ASP A 209 -10.15 11.35 -20.85
CA ASP A 209 -9.85 11.12 -22.26
C ASP A 209 -10.07 9.64 -22.62
N MET A 210 -9.67 8.71 -21.76
CA MET A 210 -9.93 7.27 -21.96
C MET A 210 -11.45 6.98 -21.98
N GLY A 211 -12.22 7.52 -21.04
CA GLY A 211 -13.67 7.35 -20.98
C GLY A 211 -14.38 7.89 -22.23
N ARG A 212 -13.95 9.06 -22.71
CA ARG A 212 -14.50 9.69 -23.92
C ARG A 212 -14.12 8.94 -25.19
N SER A 213 -12.82 8.81 -25.44
CA SER A 213 -12.30 8.34 -26.73
C SER A 213 -12.30 6.82 -26.86
N LEU A 214 -12.01 6.09 -25.78
CA LEU A 214 -11.82 4.63 -25.83
C LEU A 214 -13.05 3.85 -25.35
N ALA A 215 -13.86 4.43 -24.45
CA ALA A 215 -15.09 3.79 -23.96
C ALA A 215 -16.38 4.37 -24.56
N GLY A 216 -16.30 5.43 -25.38
CA GLY A 216 -17.46 5.93 -26.14
C GLY A 216 -18.40 6.86 -25.37
N PHE A 217 -18.02 7.29 -24.17
CA PHE A 217 -18.77 8.27 -23.38
C PHE A 217 -18.29 9.68 -23.69
N THR A 218 -18.52 10.14 -24.93
CA THR A 218 -18.03 11.43 -25.43
C THR A 218 -18.54 12.62 -24.62
N ASP A 219 -19.67 12.47 -23.91
CA ASP A 219 -20.26 13.45 -23.00
C ASP A 219 -19.77 13.36 -21.55
N ALA A 220 -18.86 12.45 -21.21
CA ALA A 220 -18.33 12.35 -19.85
C ALA A 220 -17.68 13.67 -19.41
N THR A 221 -17.90 14.08 -18.18
CA THR A 221 -17.34 15.30 -17.58
C THR A 221 -16.28 15.02 -16.53
N ALA A 222 -16.30 13.83 -15.94
CA ALA A 222 -15.27 13.35 -15.01
C ALA A 222 -15.14 11.82 -15.11
N ALA A 223 -13.96 11.31 -14.76
CA ALA A 223 -13.67 9.88 -14.72
C ALA A 223 -12.79 9.54 -13.52
N ARG A 224 -13.01 8.37 -12.93
CA ARG A 224 -12.21 7.81 -11.85
C ARG A 224 -11.99 6.33 -12.11
N CYS A 225 -10.76 5.86 -11.98
CA CYS A 225 -10.42 4.44 -11.99
C CYS A 225 -10.93 3.77 -10.70
N THR A 226 -11.68 2.69 -10.85
CA THR A 226 -12.25 1.88 -9.74
C THR A 226 -11.58 0.52 -9.61
N GLY A 227 -10.91 0.05 -10.66
CA GLY A 227 -10.25 -1.25 -10.70
C GLY A 227 -9.18 -1.29 -11.77
N ALA A 228 -8.16 -2.13 -11.55
CA ALA A 228 -7.17 -2.48 -12.54
C ALA A 228 -6.85 -3.97 -12.39
N ASP A 229 -6.82 -4.66 -13.52
CA ASP A 229 -6.48 -6.08 -13.64
C ASP A 229 -5.49 -6.26 -14.80
N ARG A 230 -5.11 -7.48 -15.14
CA ARG A 230 -4.15 -7.78 -16.20
C ARG A 230 -4.59 -7.37 -17.60
N TYR A 231 -5.88 -7.10 -17.81
CA TYR A 231 -6.45 -6.79 -19.12
C TYR A 231 -6.79 -5.31 -19.29
N GLY A 232 -7.02 -4.57 -18.20
CA GLY A 232 -7.38 -3.16 -18.34
C GLY A 232 -7.74 -2.44 -17.05
N LEU A 233 -8.48 -1.34 -17.22
CA LEU A 233 -8.99 -0.49 -16.16
C LEU A 233 -10.52 -0.43 -16.20
N ASP A 234 -11.14 -0.50 -15.03
CA ASP A 234 -12.55 -0.14 -14.83
C ASP A 234 -12.64 1.32 -14.40
N LEU A 235 -13.55 2.07 -15.01
CA LEU A 235 -13.76 3.49 -14.80
C LEU A 235 -15.20 3.75 -14.33
N ALA A 236 -15.34 4.60 -13.31
CA ALA A 236 -16.58 5.28 -12.97
C ALA A 236 -16.58 6.66 -13.64
N LEU A 237 -17.63 6.95 -14.40
CA LEU A 237 -17.78 8.18 -15.17
C LEU A 237 -18.93 9.02 -14.62
N GLU A 238 -18.77 10.34 -14.68
CA GLU A 238 -19.87 11.30 -14.53
C GLU A 238 -20.23 11.84 -15.91
N THR A 239 -21.52 11.83 -16.24
CA THR A 239 -22.07 12.38 -17.49
C THR A 239 -23.27 13.27 -17.16
N PRO A 240 -23.69 14.18 -18.05
CA PRO A 240 -24.95 14.92 -17.90
C PRO A 240 -26.18 14.03 -17.76
N ARG A 241 -26.10 12.77 -18.21
CA ARG A 241 -27.17 11.76 -18.14
C ARG A 241 -27.15 10.94 -16.84
N GLY A 242 -26.15 11.14 -15.98
CA GLY A 242 -25.96 10.40 -14.73
C GLY A 242 -24.60 9.70 -14.63
N LYS A 243 -24.46 8.84 -13.61
CA LYS A 243 -23.24 8.06 -13.37
C LYS A 243 -23.22 6.81 -14.26
N ALA A 244 -22.10 6.54 -14.89
CA ALA A 244 -21.91 5.37 -15.75
C ALA A 244 -20.64 4.58 -15.39
N GLY A 245 -20.61 3.31 -15.77
CA GLY A 245 -19.43 2.46 -15.69
C GLY A 245 -18.85 2.21 -17.08
N ALA A 246 -17.52 2.22 -17.19
CA ALA A 246 -16.82 1.97 -18.43
C ALA A 246 -15.61 1.06 -18.18
N ARG A 247 -15.12 0.40 -19.24
CA ARG A 247 -13.90 -0.39 -19.19
C ARG A 247 -13.03 -0.07 -20.39
N VAL A 248 -11.73 0.07 -20.16
CA VAL A 248 -10.73 0.27 -21.21
C VAL A 248 -9.64 -0.79 -21.12
N GLY A 249 -9.39 -1.48 -22.23
CA GLY A 249 -8.45 -2.59 -22.30
C GLY A 249 -7.05 -2.14 -22.71
N PHE A 250 -6.02 -2.71 -22.07
CA PHE A 250 -4.63 -2.59 -22.52
C PHE A 250 -4.45 -3.19 -23.92
N ASP A 251 -3.35 -2.84 -24.58
CA ASP A 251 -3.00 -3.44 -25.88
C ASP A 251 -2.64 -4.92 -25.73
N GLU A 252 -1.98 -5.27 -24.62
CA GLU A 252 -1.52 -6.62 -24.31
C GLU A 252 -1.88 -7.01 -22.87
N ARG A 253 -2.04 -8.31 -22.65
CA ARG A 253 -2.21 -8.90 -21.31
C ARG A 253 -0.94 -8.66 -20.48
N LEU A 254 -1.13 -8.33 -19.21
CA LEU A 254 -0.03 -8.16 -18.26
C LEU A 254 0.23 -9.42 -17.42
N ASP A 255 1.47 -9.91 -17.46
CA ASP A 255 1.88 -11.09 -16.68
C ASP A 255 2.56 -10.73 -15.35
N ALA A 256 2.79 -9.44 -15.11
CA ALA A 256 3.43 -8.95 -13.89
C ALA A 256 2.95 -7.52 -13.51
N PRO A 257 2.96 -7.16 -12.21
CA PRO A 257 2.54 -5.82 -11.77
C PRO A 257 3.38 -4.67 -12.35
N SER A 258 4.65 -4.94 -12.69
CA SER A 258 5.58 -3.96 -13.25
C SER A 258 5.14 -3.40 -14.60
N GLY A 259 4.33 -4.15 -15.37
CA GLY A 259 3.81 -3.73 -16.67
C GLY A 259 2.72 -2.65 -16.61
N LEU A 260 2.04 -2.52 -15.47
CA LEU A 260 0.87 -1.64 -15.33
C LEU A 260 1.15 -0.18 -15.71
N ARG A 261 2.33 0.34 -15.35
CA ARG A 261 2.70 1.73 -15.68
C ARG A 261 2.84 1.94 -17.18
N ALA A 262 3.49 1.01 -17.89
CA ALA A 262 3.69 1.15 -19.33
C ALA A 262 2.34 1.06 -20.07
N ALA A 263 1.49 0.12 -19.67
CA ALA A 263 0.18 -0.10 -20.27
C ALA A 263 -0.77 1.10 -20.08
N THR A 264 -0.80 1.70 -18.89
CA THR A 264 -1.60 2.91 -18.62
C THR A 264 -1.11 4.13 -19.40
N VAL A 265 0.20 4.25 -19.63
CA VAL A 265 0.76 5.30 -20.53
C VAL A 265 0.36 5.06 -21.98
N ALA A 266 0.39 3.81 -22.46
CA ALA A 266 -0.06 3.46 -23.81
C ALA A 266 -1.55 3.80 -24.01
N LEU A 267 -2.41 3.44 -23.05
CA LEU A 267 -3.81 3.85 -23.03
C LEU A 267 -3.98 5.36 -23.12
N ALA A 268 -3.23 6.13 -22.32
CA ALA A 268 -3.34 7.59 -22.30
C ALA A 268 -2.91 8.23 -23.63
N ARG A 269 -1.92 7.64 -24.32
CA ARG A 269 -1.50 8.07 -25.66
C ARG A 269 -2.57 7.75 -26.71
N ARG A 270 -3.14 6.55 -26.66
CA ARG A 270 -4.20 6.11 -27.58
C ARG A 270 -5.46 6.99 -27.42
N ALA A 271 -5.83 7.31 -26.18
CA ALA A 271 -6.99 8.14 -25.86
C ALA A 271 -6.89 9.59 -26.38
N ARG A 272 -5.68 10.17 -26.41
CA ARG A 272 -5.41 11.52 -26.93
C ARG A 272 -5.34 11.60 -28.47
N GLY A 273 -5.54 10.49 -29.16
CA GLY A 273 -5.43 10.38 -30.61
C GLY A 273 -3.97 10.31 -31.06
N GLY A 274 -3.64 9.26 -31.80
CA GLY A 274 -2.35 9.08 -32.48
C GLY A 274 -2.12 10.05 -33.64
N LEU A 275 -2.41 11.35 -33.46
CA LEU A 275 -2.16 12.41 -34.44
C LEU A 275 -0.87 13.20 -34.17
N ALA A 276 -0.17 12.94 -33.05
CA ALA A 276 1.16 13.51 -32.81
C ALA A 276 2.30 12.74 -33.52
N ALA A 277 2.02 11.60 -34.14
CA ALA A 277 3.03 10.75 -34.77
C ALA A 277 3.49 11.21 -36.18
N LEU A 278 2.88 12.26 -36.76
CA LEU A 278 3.26 12.76 -38.10
C LEU A 278 3.93 14.14 -38.12
N LEU A 279 4.03 14.84 -36.98
CA LEU A 279 4.56 16.22 -36.93
C LEU A 279 5.84 16.41 -36.09
N LEU A 280 6.35 15.36 -35.43
CA LEU A 280 7.57 15.44 -34.60
C LEU A 280 8.83 14.85 -35.25
N ALA A 281 8.77 14.43 -36.52
CA ALA A 281 9.92 13.88 -37.25
C ALA A 281 10.79 14.93 -37.98
N LEU A 282 10.51 16.23 -37.85
CA LEU A 282 11.23 17.29 -38.59
C LEU A 282 11.78 18.45 -37.73
N GLY A 283 11.84 18.29 -36.39
CA GLY A 283 12.17 19.40 -35.48
C GLY A 283 13.39 19.20 -34.57
N VAL A 284 14.42 18.45 -34.96
CA VAL A 284 15.64 18.25 -34.13
C VAL A 284 16.76 19.26 -34.41
N VAL A 285 16.57 20.28 -35.26
CA VAL A 285 17.61 21.30 -35.47
C VAL A 285 17.01 22.70 -35.43
N ALA A 286 17.12 23.35 -34.27
CA ALA A 286 17.49 24.76 -34.08
C ALA A 286 16.79 25.39 -32.86
N GLY A 287 17.60 26.05 -32.01
CA GLY A 287 17.21 27.38 -31.52
C GLY A 287 16.55 27.48 -30.15
N LEU A 288 17.38 27.82 -29.17
CA LEU A 288 17.07 28.73 -28.07
C LEU A 288 16.02 29.80 -28.45
N ALA A 289 14.84 29.81 -27.79
CA ALA A 289 14.14 31.00 -27.24
C ALA A 289 12.65 30.71 -26.91
N GLY A 290 12.25 30.99 -25.66
CA GLY A 290 10.97 31.63 -25.29
C GLY A 290 9.63 30.86 -25.41
N GLY A 291 8.99 30.61 -24.25
CA GLY A 291 7.52 30.64 -24.10
C GLY A 291 6.86 29.37 -23.51
N PRO A 292 6.21 29.43 -22.33
CA PRO A 292 5.49 28.28 -21.77
C PRO A 292 4.10 28.15 -22.42
N LEU A 293 3.74 26.93 -22.81
CA LEU A 293 2.36 26.57 -23.11
C LEU A 293 1.57 26.58 -21.80
N ALA A 294 0.51 27.39 -21.78
CA ALA A 294 -0.34 27.63 -20.63
C ALA A 294 -1.33 26.48 -20.43
N ASP A 295 -1.21 25.78 -19.30
CA ASP A 295 -2.26 24.91 -18.78
C ASP A 295 -3.37 25.74 -18.15
N GLY A 296 -4.61 25.45 -18.54
CA GLY A 296 -5.83 25.93 -17.91
C GLY A 296 -6.07 25.34 -16.53
N ALA A 297 -5.13 25.51 -15.60
CA ALA A 297 -5.42 25.56 -14.18
C ALA A 297 -5.63 27.04 -13.85
N ARG A 298 -6.81 27.39 -13.32
CA ARG A 298 -7.02 28.68 -12.65
C ARG A 298 -5.78 28.93 -11.78
N ALA A 299 -4.98 29.95 -12.10
CA ALA A 299 -3.72 30.22 -11.44
C ALA A 299 -4.00 30.40 -9.94
N ALA A 300 -3.87 29.32 -9.18
CA ALA A 300 -3.95 29.37 -7.73
C ALA A 300 -2.71 30.14 -7.30
N GLY A 301 -2.90 31.45 -7.09
CA GLY A 301 -1.83 32.36 -6.72
C GLY A 301 -1.01 31.83 -5.54
N THR A 302 0.16 32.41 -5.34
CA THR A 302 1.07 32.02 -4.25
C THR A 302 0.31 31.93 -2.91
N PRO A 303 0.28 30.76 -2.26
CA PRO A 303 -0.40 30.57 -0.98
C PRO A 303 0.07 31.56 0.07
N LYS A 304 -0.87 32.17 0.80
CA LYS A 304 -0.61 33.18 1.83
C LYS A 304 -0.77 32.62 3.24
N ARG A 305 -1.65 31.65 3.45
CA ARG A 305 -1.98 31.03 4.74
C ARG A 305 -1.60 29.55 4.72
N VAL A 306 -0.30 29.31 4.85
CA VAL A 306 0.29 27.97 4.79
C VAL A 306 0.33 27.33 6.17
N VAL A 307 -0.19 26.12 6.30
CA VAL A 307 -0.01 25.28 7.48
C VAL A 307 0.93 24.12 7.14
N THR A 308 1.86 23.78 8.03
CA THR A 308 2.84 22.70 7.80
C THR A 308 2.80 21.69 8.94
N LEU A 309 2.66 20.40 8.64
CA LEU A 309 2.36 19.38 9.65
C LEU A 309 3.58 18.61 10.15
N THR A 310 4.76 18.82 9.57
CA THR A 310 5.98 18.07 9.95
C THR A 310 7.21 18.95 10.14
N PRO A 311 8.25 18.48 10.87
CA PRO A 311 9.49 19.22 11.04
C PRO A 311 10.13 19.60 9.69
N PHE A 312 10.18 18.66 8.74
CA PHE A 312 10.74 18.89 7.41
C PHE A 312 10.01 20.03 6.67
N THR A 313 8.69 19.92 6.52
CA THR A 313 7.90 20.90 5.76
C THR A 313 7.94 22.29 6.40
N SER A 314 7.91 22.34 7.73
CA SER A 314 7.97 23.59 8.52
C SER A 314 9.32 24.27 8.40
N ASN A 315 10.42 23.54 8.57
CA ASN A 315 11.76 24.09 8.46
C ASN A 315 12.07 24.54 7.03
N VAL A 316 11.67 23.77 6.02
CA VAL A 316 11.83 24.15 4.61
C VAL A 316 11.05 25.43 4.32
N ALA A 317 9.78 25.53 4.70
CA ALA A 317 9.00 26.75 4.52
C ALA A 317 9.69 27.96 5.15
N SER A 318 10.15 27.83 6.39
CA SER A 318 10.87 28.88 7.11
C SER A 318 12.16 29.29 6.39
N ARG A 319 12.99 28.34 5.94
CA ARG A 319 14.24 28.62 5.20
C ARG A 319 14.02 29.24 3.82
N LEU A 320 12.85 29.02 3.23
CA LEU A 320 12.43 29.69 2.00
C LEU A 320 11.92 31.12 2.25
N GLY A 321 11.86 31.55 3.51
CA GLY A 321 11.34 32.86 3.91
C GLY A 321 9.81 32.92 3.97
N VAL A 322 9.15 31.78 4.15
CA VAL A 322 7.70 31.69 4.38
C VAL A 322 7.46 31.32 5.83
N ARG A 323 6.75 32.18 6.56
CA ARG A 323 6.32 31.89 7.92
C ARG A 323 4.96 31.18 7.88
N PRO A 324 4.86 29.91 8.30
CA PRO A 324 3.57 29.22 8.35
C PRO A 324 2.61 29.92 9.32
N THR A 325 1.31 29.86 9.03
CA THR A 325 0.24 30.34 9.92
C THR A 325 0.14 29.47 11.17
N ALA A 326 0.36 28.17 11.02
CA ALA A 326 0.53 27.23 12.11
C ALA A 326 1.40 26.04 11.67
N VAL A 327 1.95 25.36 12.67
CA VAL A 327 2.73 24.14 12.49
C VAL A 327 2.20 23.03 13.39
N GLY A 328 2.46 21.76 13.06
CA GLY A 328 2.21 20.65 13.99
C GLY A 328 2.93 20.85 15.34
N ASP A 329 2.33 20.36 16.41
CA ASP A 329 2.89 20.41 17.77
C ASP A 329 4.22 19.67 17.92
N GLY A 330 4.44 18.58 17.18
CA GLY A 330 5.71 17.85 17.11
C GLY A 330 6.87 18.57 16.41
N VAL A 331 6.67 19.79 15.88
CA VAL A 331 7.75 20.51 15.20
C VAL A 331 8.67 21.17 16.22
N GLY A 332 9.98 20.93 16.20
CA GLY A 332 10.87 21.52 17.21
C GLY A 332 10.73 20.94 18.61
N THR A 333 9.98 19.84 18.77
CA THR A 333 10.15 18.91 19.87
C THR A 333 11.30 17.95 19.51
N GLY A 334 11.94 17.35 20.53
CA GLY A 334 13.09 16.46 20.34
C GLY A 334 14.33 17.15 19.76
N ARG A 335 15.14 16.40 18.99
CA ARG A 335 16.42 16.91 18.42
C ARG A 335 16.34 17.41 16.97
N ILE A 336 15.15 17.33 16.39
CA ILE A 336 14.48 18.17 15.38
C ILE A 336 14.56 19.69 15.54
N ALA A 337 15.72 20.35 15.57
CA ALA A 337 15.74 21.80 15.80
C ALA A 337 14.84 22.59 14.82
N ALA A 338 13.88 23.34 15.37
CA ALA A 338 13.03 24.22 14.58
C ALA A 338 13.86 25.36 13.98
N ALA A 339 13.62 25.67 12.72
CA ALA A 339 14.23 26.83 12.08
C ALA A 339 13.89 28.12 12.86
N PRO A 340 14.81 29.09 13.00
CA PRO A 340 14.58 30.29 13.81
C PRO A 340 13.31 31.07 13.44
N GLY A 341 12.93 31.07 12.17
CA GLY A 341 11.70 31.72 11.68
C GLY A 341 10.39 31.04 12.10
N LEU A 342 10.44 29.92 12.82
CA LEU A 342 9.28 29.25 13.42
C LEU A 342 9.01 29.68 14.86
N LYS A 343 9.87 30.52 15.47
CA LYS A 343 9.66 31.03 16.83
C LYS A 343 8.31 31.77 16.92
N GLY A 344 7.50 31.41 17.91
CA GLY A 344 6.18 32.00 18.14
C GLY A 344 5.13 31.67 17.06
N VAL A 345 5.38 30.71 16.17
CA VAL A 345 4.32 30.20 15.26
C VAL A 345 3.38 29.29 16.04
N ARG A 346 2.07 29.43 15.80
CA ARG A 346 1.01 28.65 16.45
C ARG A 346 1.23 27.16 16.27
N ARG A 347 1.01 26.38 17.33
CA ARG A 347 1.07 24.91 17.32
C ARG A 347 -0.32 24.31 17.20
N LEU A 348 -0.46 23.33 16.33
CA LEU A 348 -1.68 22.54 16.17
C LEU A 348 -1.52 21.22 16.90
N PRO A 349 -2.42 20.89 17.85
CA PRO A 349 -2.47 19.56 18.43
C PRO A 349 -2.64 18.49 17.34
N MET A 350 -1.80 17.47 17.37
CA MET A 350 -1.82 16.37 16.39
C MET A 350 -2.26 15.06 17.07
N SER A 351 -3.08 14.27 16.37
CA SER A 351 -3.42 12.89 16.77
C SER A 351 -2.97 11.94 15.68
N HIS A 352 -2.19 10.92 16.02
CA HIS A 352 -1.75 9.93 15.04
C HIS A 352 -2.77 8.79 14.92
N PRO A 353 -3.17 8.38 13.70
CA PRO A 353 -2.73 8.84 12.37
C PRO A 353 -3.60 9.97 11.75
N ASP A 354 -4.53 10.54 12.51
CA ASP A 354 -5.59 11.44 12.04
C ASP A 354 -5.16 12.87 11.71
N GLY A 355 -3.94 13.29 12.07
CA GLY A 355 -3.43 14.63 11.81
C GLY A 355 -3.98 15.69 12.79
N PRO A 356 -4.08 16.97 12.38
CA PRO A 356 -4.48 18.05 13.27
C PRO A 356 -5.98 18.00 13.58
N ASN A 357 -6.37 18.57 14.73
CA ASN A 357 -7.79 18.83 15.00
C ASN A 357 -8.42 19.71 13.89
N ILE A 358 -9.46 19.19 13.24
CA ILE A 358 -10.02 19.78 12.02
C ILE A 358 -10.67 21.15 12.26
N GLU A 359 -11.38 21.33 13.37
CA GLU A 359 -12.05 22.60 13.71
C GLU A 359 -11.03 23.70 13.94
N THR A 360 -9.93 23.37 14.63
CA THR A 360 -8.82 24.30 14.87
C THR A 360 -8.16 24.69 13.54
N LEU A 361 -7.98 23.72 12.63
CA LEU A 361 -7.40 23.97 11.31
C LEU A 361 -8.27 24.90 10.45
N ILE A 362 -9.59 24.65 10.38
CA ILE A 362 -10.54 25.46 9.58
C ILE A 362 -10.54 26.92 10.04
N ARG A 363 -10.47 27.18 11.36
CA ARG A 363 -10.42 28.54 11.92
C ARG A 363 -9.23 29.37 11.41
N LEU A 364 -8.14 28.71 11.01
CA LEU A 364 -6.97 29.38 10.43
C LEU A 364 -7.17 29.78 8.96
N ARG A 365 -8.23 29.28 8.31
CA ARG A 365 -8.57 29.49 6.89
C ARG A 365 -7.37 29.23 5.96
N PRO A 366 -6.66 28.10 6.09
CA PRO A 366 -5.47 27.84 5.29
C PRO A 366 -5.83 27.77 3.80
N ASP A 367 -4.96 28.32 2.95
CA ASP A 367 -5.03 28.16 1.50
C ASP A 367 -4.04 27.10 0.97
N LEU A 368 -3.24 26.53 1.87
CA LEU A 368 -2.41 25.35 1.64
C LEU A 368 -2.06 24.65 2.96
N VAL A 369 -2.20 23.34 3.00
CA VAL A 369 -1.64 22.47 4.04
C VAL A 369 -0.56 21.59 3.44
N LEU A 370 0.68 21.70 3.94
CA LEU A 370 1.76 20.77 3.63
C LEU A 370 1.77 19.66 4.68
N SER A 371 1.43 18.46 4.25
CA SER A 371 1.18 17.30 5.10
C SER A 371 2.18 16.16 4.78
N SER A 372 1.97 14.99 5.38
CA SER A 372 2.86 13.83 5.34
C SER A 372 2.08 12.52 5.22
N PRO A 373 2.65 11.46 4.63
CA PRO A 373 2.07 10.12 4.65
C PRO A 373 1.67 9.64 6.06
N ASN A 374 2.33 10.13 7.13
CA ASN A 374 2.01 9.80 8.52
C ASN A 374 0.63 10.30 8.97
N TRP A 375 0.08 11.31 8.30
CA TRP A 375 -1.20 11.95 8.65
C TRP A 375 -2.29 11.66 7.61
N ARG A 376 -2.03 10.72 6.70
CA ARG A 376 -2.86 10.47 5.52
C ARG A 376 -4.30 10.09 5.87
N SER A 377 -4.54 9.42 7.00
CA SER A 377 -5.89 9.09 7.47
C SER A 377 -6.75 10.34 7.71
N GLY A 378 -6.12 11.45 8.08
CA GLY A 378 -6.77 12.75 8.27
C GLY A 378 -7.04 13.54 6.99
N THR A 379 -6.27 13.29 5.92
CA THR A 379 -6.32 14.09 4.69
C THR A 379 -7.72 14.22 4.09
N PRO A 380 -8.54 13.15 3.98
CA PRO A 380 -9.90 13.27 3.44
C PRO A 380 -10.77 14.28 4.20
N ARG A 381 -10.63 14.36 5.54
CA ARG A 381 -11.37 15.30 6.38
C ARG A 381 -10.97 16.75 6.10
N ILE A 382 -9.69 17.00 5.81
CA ILE A 382 -9.19 18.34 5.44
C ILE A 382 -9.65 18.72 4.03
N GLN A 383 -9.56 17.78 3.08
CA GLN A 383 -9.98 18.00 1.69
C GLN A 383 -11.49 18.24 1.57
N ALA A 384 -12.31 17.59 2.39
CA ALA A 384 -13.76 17.82 2.46
C ALA A 384 -14.11 19.29 2.78
N GLN A 385 -13.21 20.03 3.42
CA GLN A 385 -13.35 21.46 3.71
C GLN A 385 -12.89 22.36 2.56
N ARG A 386 -12.58 21.78 1.40
CA ARG A 386 -12.02 22.44 0.21
C ARG A 386 -10.69 23.15 0.49
N ILE A 387 -9.96 22.70 1.51
CA ILE A 387 -8.61 23.15 1.83
C ILE A 387 -7.63 22.36 0.97
N PRO A 388 -6.76 23.01 0.15
CA PRO A 388 -5.73 22.31 -0.60
C PRO A 388 -4.73 21.63 0.34
N VAL A 389 -4.60 20.31 0.23
CA VAL A 389 -3.62 19.52 0.99
C VAL A 389 -2.63 18.89 0.04
N VAL A 390 -1.35 18.96 0.40
CA VAL A 390 -0.27 18.29 -0.32
C VAL A 390 0.34 17.23 0.58
N ASP A 391 0.08 15.98 0.23
CA ASP A 391 0.68 14.81 0.84
C ASP A 391 1.83 14.28 -0.02
N GLY A 392 2.88 13.77 0.62
CA GLY A 392 3.94 13.02 -0.07
C GLY A 392 5.09 13.85 -0.65
N TRP A 393 5.16 15.15 -0.34
CA TRP A 393 6.38 15.93 -0.63
C TRP A 393 7.46 15.79 0.43
N GLU A 394 7.12 15.28 1.62
CA GLU A 394 8.10 14.88 2.62
C GLU A 394 8.89 13.66 2.13
N PRO A 395 10.24 13.73 2.13
CA PRO A 395 11.08 12.69 1.57
C PRO A 395 11.24 11.51 2.52
N LEU A 396 11.07 10.29 2.01
CA LEU A 396 11.43 9.06 2.73
C LEU A 396 12.89 8.64 2.52
N ARG A 397 13.59 9.30 1.60
CA ARG A 397 14.97 8.96 1.20
C ARG A 397 15.79 10.22 1.03
N VAL A 398 17.09 10.13 1.29
CA VAL A 398 18.00 11.29 1.29
C VAL A 398 18.05 11.94 -0.09
N ASN A 399 18.07 11.13 -1.16
CA ASN A 399 18.08 11.62 -2.54
C ASN A 399 16.81 12.38 -2.94
N ASN A 400 15.71 12.22 -2.20
CA ASN A 400 14.44 12.88 -2.45
C ASN A 400 14.29 14.22 -1.72
N VAL A 401 15.24 14.58 -0.84
CA VAL A 401 15.21 15.85 -0.09
C VAL A 401 15.23 17.05 -1.02
N SER A 402 16.24 17.17 -1.87
CA SER A 402 16.38 18.30 -2.80
C SER A 402 15.23 18.41 -3.82
N PRO A 403 14.76 17.30 -4.44
CA PRO A 403 13.51 17.31 -5.20
C PRO A 403 12.28 17.80 -4.41
N GLY A 404 12.11 17.34 -3.16
CA GLY A 404 11.03 17.77 -2.28
C GLY A 404 11.07 19.28 -1.97
N VAL A 405 12.26 19.80 -1.63
CA VAL A 405 12.50 21.23 -1.41
C VAL A 405 12.15 22.05 -2.65
N ARG A 406 12.52 21.59 -3.86
CA ARG A 406 12.17 22.29 -5.11
C ARG A 406 10.66 22.33 -5.36
N ARG A 407 9.93 21.25 -5.06
CA ARG A 407 8.47 21.23 -5.17
C ARG A 407 7.81 22.22 -4.21
N ILE A 408 8.22 22.20 -2.94
CA ILE A 408 7.74 23.16 -1.93
C ILE A 408 8.07 24.60 -2.36
N ALA A 409 9.31 24.86 -2.79
CA ALA A 409 9.75 26.19 -3.23
C ALA A 409 8.94 26.72 -4.42
N ARG A 410 8.64 25.88 -5.42
CA ARG A 410 7.77 26.27 -6.54
C ARG A 410 6.36 26.60 -6.07
N ARG A 411 5.77 25.74 -5.22
CA ARG A 411 4.40 25.95 -4.71
C ARG A 411 4.27 27.22 -3.89
N LEU A 412 5.32 27.59 -3.17
CA LEU A 412 5.38 28.79 -2.33
C LEU A 412 5.89 30.04 -3.07
N GLY A 413 6.17 29.97 -4.37
CA GLY A 413 6.70 31.10 -5.14
C GLY A 413 8.12 31.54 -4.72
N LYS A 414 8.92 30.61 -4.18
CA LYS A 414 10.29 30.85 -3.64
C LYS A 414 11.36 30.08 -4.41
N VAL A 415 11.26 30.02 -5.73
CA VAL A 415 12.11 29.18 -6.60
C VAL A 415 13.61 29.47 -6.40
N SER A 416 14.01 30.74 -6.41
CA SER A 416 15.41 31.15 -6.23
C SER A 416 15.96 30.81 -4.85
N GLN A 417 15.17 30.98 -3.78
CA GLN A 417 15.50 30.55 -2.43
C GLN A 417 15.65 29.02 -2.37
N GLY A 418 14.75 28.29 -3.05
CA GLY A 418 14.79 26.84 -3.17
C GLY A 418 16.08 26.34 -3.80
N ALA A 419 16.50 26.92 -4.92
CA ALA A 419 17.75 26.56 -5.59
C ALA A 419 18.98 26.77 -4.68
N ARG A 420 19.03 27.90 -3.94
CA ARG A 420 20.10 28.17 -2.97
C ARG A 420 20.09 27.16 -1.82
N LEU A 421 18.92 26.84 -1.29
CA LEU A 421 18.77 25.86 -0.20
C LEU A 421 19.20 24.47 -0.64
N THR A 422 18.77 24.00 -1.82
CA THR A 422 19.18 22.68 -2.32
C THR A 422 20.68 22.59 -2.57
N LYS A 423 21.32 23.65 -3.09
CA LYS A 423 22.78 23.67 -3.28
C LYS A 423 23.52 23.48 -1.94
N ARG A 424 23.03 24.11 -0.86
CA ARG A 424 23.57 23.95 0.50
C ARG A 424 23.35 22.54 1.03
N ILE A 425 22.14 22.00 0.90
CA ILE A 425 21.80 20.64 1.33
C ILE A 425 22.68 19.61 0.62
N ASP A 426 22.77 19.68 -0.71
CA ASP A 426 23.54 18.73 -1.52
C ASP A 426 25.03 18.79 -1.17
N ALA A 427 25.59 19.99 -0.94
CA ALA A 427 26.97 20.16 -0.47
C ALA A 427 27.17 19.57 0.94
N GLY A 428 26.21 19.79 1.85
CA GLY A 428 26.22 19.23 3.20
C GLY A 428 26.19 17.70 3.21
N ILE A 429 25.37 17.08 2.35
CA ILE A 429 25.31 15.62 2.16
C ILE A 429 26.65 15.13 1.61
N ARG A 430 27.19 15.74 0.54
CA ARG A 430 28.48 15.32 -0.03
C ARG A 430 29.59 15.36 1.01
N LYS A 431 29.74 16.47 1.74
CA LYS A 431 30.73 16.61 2.82
C LYS A 431 30.52 15.59 3.94
N ALA A 432 29.28 15.31 4.32
CA ALA A 432 28.98 14.34 5.36
C ALA A 432 29.37 12.89 5.00
N ARG A 433 29.59 12.59 3.71
CA ARG A 433 29.93 11.25 3.22
C ARG A 433 31.41 11.03 2.95
N THR A 434 32.26 12.05 3.08
CA THR A 434 33.70 11.91 2.81
C THR A 434 34.42 11.20 3.94
N GLY A 435 35.43 10.39 3.63
CA GLY A 435 36.29 9.75 4.64
C GLY A 435 35.60 8.63 5.43
N VAL A 436 34.59 7.97 4.87
CA VAL A 436 34.03 6.73 5.45
C VAL A 436 35.02 5.60 5.21
N THR A 437 35.53 4.99 6.29
CA THR A 437 36.55 3.91 6.21
C THR A 437 36.01 2.55 6.64
N LYS A 438 34.93 2.50 7.44
CA LYS A 438 34.30 1.24 7.89
C LYS A 438 32.86 1.14 7.40
N ARG A 439 32.33 -0.08 7.36
CA ARG A 439 30.94 -0.37 7.01
C ARG A 439 30.29 -1.35 7.99
N PRO A 440 30.08 -0.95 9.26
CA PRO A 440 29.49 -1.83 10.26
C PRO A 440 28.09 -2.31 9.83
N LYS A 441 27.75 -3.55 10.18
CA LYS A 441 26.43 -4.15 10.05
C LYS A 441 25.49 -3.53 11.10
N VAL A 442 24.47 -2.82 10.63
CA VAL A 442 23.57 -2.06 11.48
C VAL A 442 22.17 -2.66 11.42
N LEU A 443 21.63 -2.95 12.58
CA LEU A 443 20.21 -3.20 12.77
C LEU A 443 19.55 -1.91 13.28
N LEU A 444 18.61 -1.34 12.52
CA LEU A 444 17.81 -0.19 12.94
C LEU A 444 16.37 -0.64 13.18
N VAL A 445 15.85 -0.42 14.39
CA VAL A 445 14.52 -0.87 14.79
C VAL A 445 13.70 0.24 15.43
N LEU A 446 12.40 0.22 15.16
CA LEU A 446 11.35 0.93 15.86
C LEU A 446 10.89 0.05 17.02
N GLY A 447 11.13 0.49 18.25
CA GLY A 447 10.69 -0.22 19.46
C GLY A 447 9.31 0.26 19.87
N ILE A 448 8.30 -0.60 19.81
CA ILE A 448 6.92 -0.28 20.22
C ILE A 448 6.53 -1.20 21.38
N GLY A 449 6.59 -0.68 22.61
CA GLY A 449 6.49 -1.51 23.81
C GLY A 449 7.63 -2.55 23.81
N ARG A 450 7.29 -3.83 23.66
CA ARG A 450 8.27 -4.93 23.55
C ARG A 450 8.48 -5.41 22.10
N ASN A 451 7.73 -4.90 21.15
CA ASN A 451 7.78 -5.33 19.76
C ASN A 451 8.99 -4.74 19.05
N THR A 452 9.72 -5.59 18.32
CA THR A 452 10.86 -5.19 17.49
C THR A 452 10.41 -5.07 16.03
N ILE A 453 10.43 -3.84 15.50
CA ILE A 453 10.03 -3.57 14.12
C ILE A 453 11.24 -3.02 13.36
N ALA A 454 11.73 -3.71 12.36
CA ALA A 454 12.85 -3.28 11.52
C ALA A 454 12.48 -2.08 10.65
N PHE A 455 13.37 -1.08 10.57
CA PHE A 455 13.35 -0.09 9.49
C PHE A 455 13.88 -0.73 8.21
N LEU A 456 13.23 -0.49 7.07
CA LEU A 456 13.61 -1.03 5.77
C LEU A 456 14.41 -0.03 4.91
N PRO A 457 15.11 -0.47 3.83
CA PRO A 457 15.95 0.41 3.01
C PRO A 457 15.23 1.59 2.34
N ASN A 458 13.91 1.53 2.19
CA ASN A 458 13.07 2.58 1.63
C ASN A 458 12.55 3.58 2.68
N SER A 459 12.84 3.36 3.97
CA SER A 459 12.56 4.28 5.06
C SER A 459 13.65 5.36 5.19
N TRP A 460 13.31 6.48 5.84
CA TRP A 460 14.26 7.57 6.10
C TRP A 460 15.47 7.10 6.90
N GLY A 461 15.23 6.46 8.05
CA GLY A 461 16.28 5.93 8.90
C GLY A 461 17.13 4.87 8.20
N GLY A 462 16.50 3.96 7.46
CA GLY A 462 17.21 2.92 6.70
C GLY A 462 18.16 3.50 5.64
N ASP A 463 17.70 4.50 4.87
CA ASP A 463 18.55 5.18 3.89
C ASP A 463 19.65 6.02 4.56
N MET A 464 19.37 6.62 5.72
CA MET A 464 20.35 7.39 6.51
C MET A 464 21.53 6.55 6.97
N ILE A 465 21.31 5.33 7.45
CA ILE A 465 22.37 4.39 7.82
C ILE A 465 23.32 4.15 6.63
N ARG A 466 22.75 3.90 5.44
CA ARG A 466 23.53 3.67 4.22
C ARG A 466 24.34 4.90 3.81
N TYR A 467 23.75 6.09 3.88
CA TYR A 467 24.45 7.34 3.60
C TYR A 467 25.57 7.64 4.62
N ALA A 468 25.42 7.18 5.87
CA ALA A 468 26.43 7.25 6.91
C ALA A 468 27.52 6.16 6.80
N GLY A 469 27.43 5.27 5.81
CA GLY A 469 28.44 4.23 5.58
C GLY A 469 28.14 2.89 6.23
N GLY A 470 27.06 2.76 7.01
CA GLY A 470 26.64 1.48 7.57
C GLY A 470 26.03 0.54 6.51
N SER A 471 26.08 -0.76 6.79
CA SER A 471 25.38 -1.80 6.05
C SER A 471 24.09 -2.16 6.79
N LEU A 472 22.93 -1.76 6.26
CA LEU A 472 21.65 -2.02 6.90
C LEU A 472 21.27 -3.50 6.75
N LEU A 473 21.10 -4.20 7.87
CA LEU A 473 20.84 -5.64 7.90
C LEU A 473 19.40 -6.05 7.60
N THR A 474 18.50 -5.14 7.24
CA THR A 474 17.07 -5.42 7.10
C THR A 474 16.61 -5.44 5.64
N ALA A 475 17.56 -5.37 4.69
CA ALA A 475 17.26 -5.56 3.28
C ALA A 475 16.70 -6.99 3.03
N GLY A 476 15.63 -7.08 2.24
CA GLY A 476 14.97 -8.34 1.89
C GLY A 476 13.82 -8.76 2.81
N LEU A 477 13.62 -8.10 3.96
CA LEU A 477 12.44 -8.33 4.79
C LEU A 477 11.17 -7.84 4.08
N LYS A 478 10.09 -8.62 4.22
CA LYS A 478 8.78 -8.26 3.64
C LYS A 478 8.14 -7.14 4.47
N PRO A 479 7.68 -6.04 3.85
CA PRO A 479 7.05 -4.95 4.58
C PRO A 479 5.61 -5.31 4.98
N THR A 480 5.45 -6.11 6.03
CA THR A 480 4.13 -6.55 6.53
C THR A 480 3.62 -5.69 7.69
N PHE A 481 4.38 -4.69 8.13
CA PHE A 481 3.96 -3.77 9.18
C PHE A 481 3.18 -2.58 8.58
N ASN A 482 1.86 -2.59 8.78
CA ASN A 482 0.93 -1.63 8.17
C ASN A 482 0.71 -0.35 8.99
N ALA A 483 1.29 -0.24 10.18
CA ALA A 483 1.22 0.98 10.98
C ALA A 483 2.38 1.94 10.59
N GLY A 484 2.03 3.16 10.16
CA GLY A 484 3.00 4.16 9.69
C GLY A 484 3.13 4.16 8.16
N ILE A 485 4.32 4.49 7.66
CA ILE A 485 4.55 4.70 6.22
C ILE A 485 4.61 3.35 5.50
N PRO A 486 3.70 3.05 4.55
CA PRO A 486 3.67 1.77 3.86
C PRO A 486 5.01 1.42 3.23
N GLY A 487 5.41 0.16 3.37
CA GLY A 487 6.67 -0.33 2.83
C GLY A 487 7.90 -0.06 3.72
N SER A 488 7.82 0.80 4.75
CA SER A 488 9.01 1.29 5.46
C SER A 488 9.46 0.40 6.63
N PHE A 489 8.63 -0.55 7.05
CA PHE A 489 8.80 -1.30 8.27
C PHE A 489 8.45 -2.78 8.11
N ALA A 490 9.11 -3.65 8.87
CA ALA A 490 8.79 -5.08 8.96
C ALA A 490 8.91 -5.58 10.40
N PRO A 491 8.04 -6.49 10.88
CA PRO A 491 8.27 -7.15 12.16
C PRO A 491 9.56 -7.98 12.10
N LEU A 492 10.25 -8.07 13.24
CA LEU A 492 11.51 -8.80 13.36
C LEU A 492 11.54 -9.63 14.65
N SER A 493 11.80 -10.92 14.54
CA SER A 493 11.93 -11.82 15.70
C SER A 493 13.35 -11.77 16.30
N ASP A 494 13.51 -12.28 17.51
CA ASP A 494 14.82 -12.33 18.15
C ASP A 494 15.77 -13.34 17.48
N GLU A 495 15.23 -14.45 16.98
CA GLU A 495 15.98 -15.44 16.20
C GLU A 495 16.56 -14.80 14.93
N GLU A 496 15.79 -13.95 14.26
CA GLU A 496 16.24 -13.24 13.07
C GLU A 496 17.30 -12.18 13.40
N VAL A 497 17.19 -11.52 14.56
CA VAL A 497 18.23 -10.59 15.05
C VAL A 497 19.53 -11.34 15.34
N LEU A 498 19.45 -12.51 15.99
CA LEU A 498 20.59 -13.36 16.30
C LEU A 498 21.25 -13.88 15.03
N ALA A 499 20.47 -14.38 14.06
CA ALA A 499 20.97 -14.88 12.79
C ALA A 499 21.71 -13.82 11.97
N ARG A 500 21.29 -12.55 12.08
CA ARG A 500 21.92 -11.42 11.38
C ARG A 500 23.18 -10.89 12.06
N ASP A 501 23.37 -11.18 13.36
CA ASP A 501 24.51 -10.77 14.21
C ASP A 501 25.03 -9.34 13.94
N PRO A 502 24.26 -8.29 14.30
CA PRO A 502 24.63 -6.90 14.04
C PRO A 502 25.87 -6.46 14.83
N ASP A 503 26.69 -5.59 14.21
CA ASP A 503 27.78 -4.88 14.90
C ASP A 503 27.23 -3.73 15.77
N VAL A 504 26.13 -3.11 15.32
CA VAL A 504 25.46 -1.98 15.96
C VAL A 504 23.94 -2.20 15.92
N ILE A 505 23.27 -2.05 17.06
CA ILE A 505 21.81 -2.00 17.12
C ILE A 505 21.39 -0.57 17.47
N VAL A 506 20.49 0.01 16.68
CA VAL A 506 19.93 1.34 16.90
C VAL A 506 18.43 1.18 17.13
N VAL A 507 17.96 1.63 18.30
CA VAL A 507 16.57 1.56 18.71
C VAL A 507 15.97 2.95 18.72
N VAL A 508 14.89 3.12 17.97
CA VAL A 508 14.04 4.30 17.92
C VAL A 508 12.77 3.97 18.74
N PRO A 509 12.66 4.41 20.00
CA PRO A 509 11.49 4.11 20.82
C PRO A 509 10.28 4.89 20.30
N HIS A 510 9.11 4.25 20.24
CA HIS A 510 7.87 4.84 19.75
C HIS A 510 6.65 4.30 20.50
N GLY A 511 5.66 5.17 20.72
CA GLY A 511 4.47 4.89 21.52
C GLY A 511 3.99 6.13 22.26
N ASN A 512 3.08 5.97 23.22
CA ASN A 512 2.66 7.09 24.05
C ASN A 512 3.84 7.57 24.90
N ALA A 513 3.93 8.88 25.14
CA ALA A 513 5.03 9.48 25.92
C ALA A 513 5.26 8.80 27.29
N LYS A 514 4.19 8.36 27.95
CA LYS A 514 4.23 7.64 29.22
C LYS A 514 4.86 6.23 29.14
N ASP A 515 4.81 5.59 27.97
CA ASP A 515 5.27 4.21 27.73
C ASP A 515 6.70 4.17 27.14
N ILE A 516 7.23 5.33 26.73
CA ILE A 516 8.59 5.43 26.18
C ILE A 516 9.67 5.00 27.20
N PRO A 517 9.65 5.42 28.48
CA PRO A 517 10.68 5.01 29.44
C PRO A 517 10.80 3.49 29.60
N SER A 518 9.67 2.77 29.73
CA SER A 518 9.68 1.31 29.86
C SER A 518 10.14 0.60 28.59
N THR A 519 9.83 1.16 27.42
CA THR A 519 10.35 0.70 26.12
C THR A 519 11.87 0.87 26.07
N VAL A 520 12.38 2.04 26.48
CA VAL A 520 13.82 2.30 26.56
C VAL A 520 14.51 1.29 27.48
N ASP A 521 13.99 1.09 28.70
CA ASP A 521 14.60 0.16 29.65
C ASP A 521 14.62 -1.28 29.13
N TYR A 522 13.53 -1.73 28.49
CA TYR A 522 13.45 -3.06 27.88
C TYR A 522 14.51 -3.26 26.79
N PHE A 523 14.67 -2.30 25.89
CA PHE A 523 15.58 -2.42 24.75
C PHE A 523 17.05 -2.20 25.10
N ARG A 524 17.39 -1.60 26.25
CA ARG A 524 18.79 -1.45 26.70
C ARG A 524 19.47 -2.79 26.96
N SER A 525 18.73 -3.74 27.50
CA SER A 525 19.25 -5.02 27.97
C SER A 525 18.34 -6.19 27.57
N LYS A 526 17.69 -6.08 26.39
CA LYS A 526 16.77 -7.09 25.88
C LYS A 526 17.45 -8.47 25.88
N PRO A 527 16.96 -9.47 26.66
CA PRO A 527 17.66 -10.74 26.83
C PRO A 527 17.93 -11.49 25.51
N GLY A 528 16.96 -11.46 24.58
CA GLY A 528 17.09 -12.09 23.27
C GLY A 528 18.22 -11.54 22.40
N TRP A 529 18.79 -10.37 22.73
CA TRP A 529 19.90 -9.78 21.98
C TRP A 529 21.26 -9.99 22.64
N ALA A 530 21.31 -10.48 23.88
CA ALA A 530 22.57 -10.66 24.64
C ALA A 530 23.67 -11.43 23.88
N PRO A 531 23.37 -12.45 23.05
CA PRO A 531 24.38 -13.15 22.26
C PRO A 531 24.95 -12.38 21.05
N THR A 532 24.28 -11.32 20.59
CA THR A 532 24.74 -10.54 19.43
C THR A 532 26.08 -9.85 19.70
N ARG A 533 26.86 -9.56 18.65
CA ARG A 533 28.08 -8.75 18.76
C ARG A 533 27.78 -7.35 19.32
N ALA A 534 26.74 -6.70 18.82
CA ALA A 534 26.32 -5.39 19.30
C ALA A 534 26.08 -5.35 20.83
N ALA A 535 25.42 -6.36 21.40
CA ALA A 535 25.22 -6.43 22.85
C ALA A 535 26.52 -6.66 23.62
N ARG A 536 27.35 -7.62 23.18
CA ARG A 536 28.63 -7.96 23.82
C ARG A 536 29.64 -6.80 23.82
N GLU A 537 29.62 -5.98 22.77
CA GLU A 537 30.49 -4.80 22.64
C GLU A 537 29.87 -3.50 23.19
N GLY A 538 28.65 -3.55 23.73
CA GLY A 538 27.95 -2.37 24.24
C GLY A 538 27.53 -1.36 23.16
N ASN A 539 27.31 -1.80 21.92
CA ASN A 539 26.91 -0.99 20.76
C ASN A 539 25.38 -1.03 20.52
N ILE A 540 24.58 -1.02 21.60
CA ILE A 540 23.13 -0.82 21.53
C ILE A 540 22.84 0.65 21.84
N HIS A 541 22.35 1.39 20.84
CA HIS A 541 22.06 2.80 20.94
C HIS A 541 20.56 3.04 20.95
N ILE A 542 20.04 3.61 22.02
CA ILE A 542 18.68 4.12 22.06
C ILE A 542 18.71 5.60 21.71
N VAL A 543 18.04 5.97 20.62
CA VAL A 543 18.13 7.30 20.04
C VAL A 543 16.80 8.04 20.14
N ASP A 544 16.89 9.37 20.11
CA ASP A 544 15.73 10.25 19.99
C ASP A 544 14.95 9.92 18.70
N PRO A 545 13.62 9.73 18.77
CA PRO A 545 12.84 9.23 17.64
C PRO A 545 12.91 10.15 16.42
N ASP A 546 12.96 11.46 16.64
CA ASP A 546 12.77 12.45 15.59
C ASP A 546 13.90 12.45 14.54
N ARG A 547 15.11 11.98 14.88
CA ARG A 547 16.26 12.02 13.96
C ARG A 547 16.26 10.96 12.86
N LEU A 548 15.68 9.78 13.13
CA LEU A 548 15.69 8.64 12.20
C LEU A 548 14.29 8.21 11.77
N LEU A 549 13.24 8.64 12.48
CA LEU A 549 11.86 8.34 12.12
C LEU A 549 11.31 9.27 11.04
N GLN A 550 11.75 10.53 11.01
CA GLN A 550 11.22 11.57 10.12
C GLN A 550 12.31 12.33 9.37
N ALA A 551 11.91 12.90 8.23
CA ALA A 551 12.80 13.69 7.39
C ALA A 551 13.33 14.95 8.09
N SER A 552 14.58 15.30 7.77
CA SER A 552 15.22 16.54 8.20
C SER A 552 15.53 17.43 6.99
N ASP A 553 15.44 18.73 7.18
CA ASP A 553 15.88 19.76 6.24
C ASP A 553 17.41 19.95 6.22
N ASP A 554 18.15 19.29 7.13
CA ASP A 554 19.61 19.17 7.12
C ASP A 554 20.05 17.69 7.22
N PRO A 555 19.85 16.89 6.15
CA PRO A 555 20.28 15.49 6.14
C PRO A 555 21.79 15.33 6.33
N GLY A 556 22.60 16.32 5.94
CA GLY A 556 24.06 16.28 6.15
C GLY A 556 24.43 16.26 7.63
N ALA A 557 23.73 17.03 8.47
CA ALA A 557 23.91 16.99 9.92
C ALA A 557 23.51 15.64 10.52
N VAL A 558 22.40 15.05 10.06
CA VAL A 558 21.96 13.72 10.51
C VAL A 558 22.98 12.66 10.12
N ILE A 559 23.49 12.67 8.88
CA ILE A 559 24.53 11.73 8.41
C ILE A 559 25.79 11.83 9.28
N ARG A 560 26.28 13.05 9.57
CA ARG A 560 27.45 13.25 10.44
C ARG A 560 27.20 12.73 11.85
N TRP A 561 26.00 12.94 12.38
CA TRP A 561 25.61 12.44 13.69
C TRP A 561 25.58 10.91 13.74
N VAL A 562 24.92 10.25 12.77
CA VAL A 562 24.90 8.77 12.68
C VAL A 562 26.33 8.23 12.59
N ARG A 563 27.15 8.83 11.73
CA ARG A 563 28.56 8.44 11.57
C ARG A 563 29.34 8.51 12.87
N ARG A 564 29.34 9.68 13.51
CA ARG A 564 30.14 9.96 14.70
C ARG A 564 29.64 9.19 15.92
N ASP A 565 28.33 9.22 16.18
CA ASP A 565 27.75 8.79 17.45
C ASP A 565 27.28 7.33 17.44
N LEU A 566 26.93 6.77 16.28
CA LEU A 566 26.41 5.40 16.17
C LEU A 566 27.39 4.45 15.49
N LEU A 567 28.01 4.89 14.39
CA LEU A 567 28.85 4.01 13.56
C LEU A 567 30.35 4.12 13.86
N LYS A 568 30.77 5.10 14.67
CA LYS A 568 32.16 5.40 15.03
C LYS A 568 33.06 5.54 13.77
N ASN A 569 32.59 6.33 12.81
CA ASN A 569 33.01 6.33 11.39
C ASN A 569 33.29 7.72 10.82
#